data_AF-A0A8T3TA94-F1
#
_entry.id   AF-A0A8T3TA94-F1
#
_cell.length_a   1.000
_cell.length_b   1.000
_cell.length_c   1.000
_cell.angle_alpha   90.00
_cell.angle_beta   90.00
_cell.angle_gamma   90.00
#
_symmetry.space_group_name_H-M   'P 1'
#
loop_
_entity.id
_entity.type
_entity.pdbx_description
1 polymer ?
#
loop_
_entity_poly.entity_id
_entity_poly.type
_entity_poly.pdbx_seq_one_letter_code
_entity_poly.pdbx_strand_id
1 'polypeptide(L)'
;MTAKTGEEFIKHEFDEAIAIQQAIVEAERQLSISHPFPEAKQAIKSLMATDQQQLQKLQQQGKQYGATGEAEEVASSMKQLMQATAQKATEAQSDAYEAHAVLLSLKRKQQDSASAVVKIAGAMKETLLKTEAQKMLKDTKAGAEQLAKSLANFAVVIAKQPS
;
A
#
# COMPACT_ATOMS: atom_id res chain seq x y z
N MET A 1 12.01 -25.77 -7.47
CA MET A 1 12.67 -24.46 -7.70
C MET A 1 14.16 -24.65 -7.52
N THR A 2 14.97 -24.15 -8.44
CA THR A 2 16.42 -24.05 -8.23
C THR A 2 16.70 -22.76 -7.45
N ALA A 3 17.86 -22.66 -6.77
CA ALA A 3 18.20 -21.47 -5.98
C ALA A 3 18.12 -20.16 -6.80
N LYS A 4 18.61 -20.20 -8.05
CA LYS A 4 18.51 -19.08 -9.01
C LYS A 4 17.08 -18.62 -9.29
N THR A 5 16.14 -19.55 -9.48
CA THR A 5 14.73 -19.18 -9.72
C THR A 5 14.05 -18.61 -8.47
N GLY A 6 14.46 -19.04 -7.28
CA GLY A 6 13.96 -18.50 -6.02
C GLY A 6 14.45 -17.07 -5.75
N GLU A 7 15.72 -16.80 -6.03
CA GLU A 7 16.36 -15.48 -5.86
C GLU A 7 15.83 -14.42 -6.86
N GLU A 8 15.59 -14.81 -8.11
CA GLU A 8 14.97 -13.90 -9.09
C GLU A 8 13.53 -13.57 -8.71
N PHE A 9 12.78 -14.58 -8.24
CA PHE A 9 11.39 -14.40 -7.85
C PHE A 9 11.24 -13.56 -6.57
N ILE A 10 12.07 -13.80 -5.56
CA ILE A 10 12.05 -12.97 -4.33
C ILE A 10 12.46 -11.53 -4.62
N LYS A 11 13.43 -11.29 -5.52
CA LYS A 11 13.77 -9.93 -5.96
C LYS A 11 12.55 -9.23 -6.57
N HIS A 12 11.88 -9.89 -7.51
CA HIS A 12 10.68 -9.37 -8.17
C HIS A 12 9.58 -9.00 -7.15
N GLU A 13 9.27 -9.89 -6.21
CA GLU A 13 8.26 -9.61 -5.18
C GLU A 13 8.66 -8.45 -4.26
N PHE A 14 9.95 -8.30 -3.96
CA PHE A 14 10.45 -7.13 -3.21
C PHE A 14 10.37 -5.84 -4.03
N ASP A 15 10.70 -5.87 -5.32
CA ASP A 15 10.57 -4.72 -6.19
C ASP A 15 9.10 -4.25 -6.26
N GLU A 16 8.17 -5.18 -6.45
CA GLU A 16 6.73 -4.88 -6.47
C GLU A 16 6.25 -4.35 -5.11
N ALA A 17 6.61 -5.02 -4.00
CA ALA A 17 6.24 -4.60 -2.65
C ALA A 17 6.79 -3.21 -2.30
N ILE A 18 8.04 -2.90 -2.67
CA ILE A 18 8.65 -1.58 -2.43
C ILE A 18 7.92 -0.53 -3.27
N ALA A 19 7.66 -0.79 -4.55
CA ALA A 19 7.00 0.16 -5.45
C ALA A 19 5.57 0.49 -4.97
N ILE A 20 4.79 -0.52 -4.58
CA ILE A 20 3.44 -0.33 -4.04
C ILE A 20 3.50 0.42 -2.70
N GLN A 21 4.40 0.05 -1.79
CA GLN A 21 4.52 0.72 -0.50
C GLN A 21 4.96 2.19 -0.65
N GLN A 22 5.81 2.52 -1.63
CA GLN A 22 6.13 3.90 -1.97
C GLN A 22 4.89 4.68 -2.43
N ALA A 23 4.06 4.08 -3.28
CA ALA A 23 2.81 4.69 -3.71
C ALA A 23 1.83 4.90 -2.55
N ILE A 24 1.73 3.95 -1.62
CA ILE A 24 0.94 4.09 -0.38
C ILE A 24 1.42 5.29 0.43
N VAL A 25 2.71 5.35 0.76
CA VAL A 25 3.26 6.42 1.61
C VAL A 25 3.10 7.80 0.95
N GLU A 26 3.29 7.90 -0.36
CA GLU A 26 3.08 9.15 -1.09
C GLU A 26 1.61 9.57 -1.08
N ALA A 27 0.69 8.63 -1.33
CA ALA A 27 -0.74 8.89 -1.29
C ALA A 27 -1.21 9.33 0.10
N GLU A 28 -0.73 8.67 1.17
CA GLU A 28 -1.06 9.03 2.55
C GLU A 28 -0.53 10.43 2.90
N ARG A 29 0.68 10.77 2.45
CA ARG A 29 1.24 12.11 2.60
C ARG A 29 0.35 13.16 1.95
N GLN A 30 -0.06 12.95 0.71
CA GLN A 30 -0.91 13.90 -0.02
C GLN A 30 -2.30 13.99 0.62
N LEU A 31 -3.00 12.86 0.79
CA LEU A 31 -4.38 12.82 1.26
C LEU A 31 -4.53 13.25 2.72
N SER A 32 -3.53 13.03 3.58
CA SER A 32 -3.58 13.54 4.96
C SER A 32 -3.64 15.07 5.03
N ILE A 33 -3.23 15.77 3.95
CA ILE A 33 -3.29 17.22 3.81
C ILE A 33 -4.51 17.65 3.00
N SER A 34 -4.77 16.99 1.87
CA SER A 34 -5.75 17.45 0.87
C SER A 34 -7.16 16.92 1.08
N HIS A 35 -7.34 15.76 1.71
CA HIS A 35 -8.65 15.09 1.76
C HIS A 35 -9.72 15.98 2.45
N PRO A 36 -10.90 16.23 1.86
CA PRO A 36 -11.88 17.19 2.37
C PRO A 36 -12.56 16.71 3.65
N PHE A 37 -12.61 15.40 3.90
CA PHE A 37 -13.22 14.81 5.09
C PHE A 37 -12.22 14.64 6.25
N PRO A 38 -12.39 15.33 7.40
CA PRO A 38 -11.44 15.31 8.52
C PRO A 38 -11.18 13.92 9.12
N GLU A 39 -12.21 13.09 9.23
CA GLU A 39 -12.11 11.74 9.79
C GLU A 39 -11.25 10.84 8.92
N ALA A 40 -11.35 10.98 7.59
CA ALA A 40 -10.47 10.29 6.66
C ALA A 40 -9.03 10.81 6.73
N LYS A 41 -8.82 12.13 6.82
CA LYS A 41 -7.49 12.71 7.05
C LYS A 41 -6.83 12.11 8.29
N GLN A 42 -7.56 12.04 9.39
CA GLN A 42 -7.04 11.51 10.65
C GLN A 42 -6.75 10.01 10.55
N ALA A 43 -7.64 9.23 9.91
CA ALA A 43 -7.40 7.81 9.68
C ALA A 43 -6.14 7.58 8.85
N ILE A 44 -6.00 8.26 7.72
CA ILE A 44 -4.84 8.20 6.82
C ILE A 44 -3.56 8.59 7.56
N LYS A 45 -3.58 9.71 8.30
CA LYS A 45 -2.43 10.19 9.08
C LYS A 45 -1.97 9.19 10.14
N SER A 46 -2.92 8.48 10.77
CA SER A 46 -2.60 7.48 11.79
C SER A 46 -1.89 6.24 11.24
N LEU A 47 -2.11 5.91 9.96
CA LEU A 47 -1.50 4.75 9.30
C LEU A 47 -0.10 5.06 8.77
N MET A 48 0.12 6.31 8.32
CA MET A 48 1.34 6.74 7.64
C MET A 48 2.65 6.40 8.38
N ALA A 49 2.67 6.49 9.72
CA ALA A 49 3.88 6.13 10.49
C ALA A 49 4.23 4.64 10.36
N THR A 50 3.23 3.76 10.42
CA THR A 50 3.41 2.32 10.23
C THR A 50 3.83 2.01 8.79
N ASP A 51 3.17 2.62 7.81
CA ASP A 51 3.46 2.41 6.39
C ASP A 51 4.86 2.91 5.98
N GLN A 52 5.35 4.01 6.58
CA GLN A 52 6.73 4.47 6.40
C GLN A 52 7.75 3.50 6.99
N GLN A 53 7.49 2.96 8.19
CA GLN A 53 8.35 1.95 8.79
C GLN A 53 8.40 0.67 7.95
N GLN A 54 7.26 0.26 7.40
CA GLN A 54 7.19 -0.89 6.49
C GLN A 54 8.00 -0.65 5.22
N LEU A 55 7.93 0.55 4.62
CA LEU A 55 8.74 0.90 3.46
C LEU A 55 10.24 0.77 3.77
N GLN A 56 10.69 1.31 4.89
CA GLN A 56 12.10 1.23 5.30
C GLN A 56 12.55 -0.23 5.47
N LYS A 57 11.71 -1.07 6.10
CA LYS A 57 11.99 -2.49 6.26
C LYS A 57 12.07 -3.22 4.92
N LEU A 58 11.11 -2.98 4.02
CA LEU A 58 11.11 -3.57 2.69
C LEU A 58 12.35 -3.19 1.91
N GLN A 59 12.77 -1.93 1.95
CA GLN A 59 13.99 -1.47 1.28
C GLN A 59 15.25 -2.10 1.89
N GLN A 60 15.33 -2.19 3.22
CA GLN A 60 16.45 -2.81 3.91
C GLN A 60 16.56 -4.30 3.56
N GLN A 61 15.44 -5.03 3.57
CA GLN A 61 15.39 -6.45 3.29
C GLN A 61 15.57 -6.75 1.80
N GLY A 62 14.93 -5.98 0.91
CA GLY A 62 15.03 -6.16 -0.54
C GLY A 62 16.44 -5.95 -1.07
N LYS A 63 17.24 -5.10 -0.41
CA LYS A 63 18.64 -4.85 -0.77
C LYS A 63 19.49 -6.12 -0.85
N GLN A 64 19.24 -7.10 0.03
CA GLN A 64 20.00 -8.36 0.02
C GLN A 64 19.74 -9.22 -1.23
N TYR A 65 18.60 -8.98 -1.89
CA TYR A 65 18.19 -9.63 -3.14
C TYR A 65 18.37 -8.73 -4.36
N GLY A 66 18.99 -7.55 -4.20
CA GLY A 66 19.18 -6.58 -5.28
C GLY A 66 17.91 -5.83 -5.70
N ALA A 67 16.83 -5.90 -4.92
CA ALA A 67 15.61 -5.15 -5.19
C ALA A 67 15.80 -3.65 -4.86
N THR A 68 15.24 -2.79 -5.70
CA THR A 68 15.32 -1.33 -5.59
C THR A 68 13.95 -0.65 -5.54
N GLY A 69 12.87 -1.40 -5.82
CA GLY A 69 11.53 -0.86 -6.05
C GLY A 69 11.25 -0.59 -7.52
N GLU A 70 11.80 -1.41 -8.41
CA GLU A 70 11.50 -1.31 -9.84
C GLU A 70 10.01 -1.62 -10.08
N ALA A 71 9.26 -0.59 -10.46
CA ALA A 71 7.81 -0.70 -10.58
C ALA A 71 7.43 -1.34 -11.91
N GLU A 72 7.08 -2.63 -11.86
CA GLU A 72 6.51 -3.34 -13.00
C GLU A 72 5.05 -2.88 -13.28
N GLU A 73 4.45 -3.34 -14.39
CA GLU A 73 3.21 -2.80 -14.97
C GLU A 73 2.13 -2.47 -13.93
N VAL A 74 1.78 -3.42 -13.07
CA VAL A 74 0.69 -3.24 -12.08
C VAL A 74 1.02 -2.13 -11.07
N ALA A 75 2.21 -2.15 -10.48
CA ALA A 75 2.62 -1.13 -9.52
C ALA A 75 2.73 0.25 -10.17
N SER A 76 3.23 0.31 -11.40
CA SER A 76 3.30 1.54 -12.19
C SER A 76 1.91 2.11 -12.50
N SER A 77 0.98 1.29 -12.98
CA SER A 77 -0.40 1.73 -13.27
C SER A 77 -1.14 2.20 -12.02
N MET A 78 -0.99 1.49 -10.89
CA MET A 78 -1.62 1.91 -9.63
C MET A 78 -1.03 3.22 -9.10
N LYS A 79 0.29 3.41 -9.22
CA LYS A 79 0.96 4.67 -8.87
C LYS A 79 0.44 5.83 -9.72
N GLN A 80 0.33 5.65 -11.02
CA GLN A 80 -0.21 6.67 -11.94
C GLN A 80 -1.67 7.01 -11.60
N LEU A 81 -2.51 5.99 -11.38
CA LEU A 81 -3.91 6.18 -11.00
C LEU A 81 -4.03 6.95 -9.67
N MET A 82 -3.21 6.59 -8.69
CA MET A 82 -3.18 7.27 -7.39
C MET A 82 -2.71 8.72 -7.52
N GLN A 83 -1.69 9.00 -8.33
CA GLN A 83 -1.25 10.37 -8.59
C GLN A 83 -2.34 11.20 -9.26
N ALA A 84 -3.01 10.65 -10.27
CA ALA A 84 -4.08 11.34 -11.00
C ALA A 84 -5.29 11.66 -10.10
N THR A 85 -5.70 10.71 -9.26
CA THR A 85 -6.84 10.88 -8.35
C THR A 85 -6.51 11.77 -7.15
N ALA A 86 -5.30 11.67 -6.59
CA ALA A 86 -4.87 12.53 -5.48
C ALA A 86 -4.77 14.01 -5.87
N GLN A 87 -4.36 14.32 -7.11
CA GLN A 87 -4.34 15.69 -7.62
C GLN A 87 -5.73 16.33 -7.65
N LYS A 88 -6.76 15.54 -7.96
CA LYS A 88 -8.15 16.00 -8.03
C LYS A 88 -8.89 15.92 -6.68
N ALA A 89 -8.29 15.32 -5.65
CA ALA A 89 -8.96 15.08 -4.38
C ALA A 89 -9.44 16.35 -3.65
N THR A 90 -8.98 17.54 -4.05
CA THR A 90 -9.49 18.84 -3.56
C THR A 90 -10.58 19.47 -4.42
N GLU A 91 -10.81 18.96 -5.64
CA GLU A 91 -11.73 19.53 -6.62
C GLU A 91 -13.19 19.15 -6.32
N ALA A 92 -13.45 17.88 -6.02
CA ALA A 92 -14.76 17.38 -5.61
C ALA A 92 -14.66 16.27 -4.56
N GLN A 93 -15.76 16.09 -3.80
CA GLN A 93 -15.84 14.98 -2.83
C GLN A 93 -15.81 13.61 -3.51
N SER A 94 -16.35 13.49 -4.73
CA SER A 94 -16.26 12.27 -5.54
C SER A 94 -14.80 11.90 -5.87
N ASP A 95 -13.98 12.90 -6.20
CA ASP A 95 -12.57 12.70 -6.54
C ASP A 95 -11.76 12.30 -5.30
N ALA A 96 -12.06 12.92 -4.15
CA ALA A 96 -11.49 12.50 -2.87
C ALA A 96 -11.87 11.05 -2.51
N TYR A 97 -13.13 10.67 -2.79
CA TYR A 97 -13.61 9.31 -2.53
C TYR A 97 -12.88 8.31 -3.43
N GLU A 98 -12.69 8.64 -4.70
CA GLU A 98 -11.93 7.82 -5.63
C GLU A 98 -10.46 7.66 -5.18
N ALA A 99 -9.79 8.76 -4.84
CA ALA A 99 -8.42 8.73 -4.35
C ALA A 99 -8.28 7.84 -3.08
N HIS A 100 -9.23 7.93 -2.16
CA HIS A 100 -9.28 7.06 -0.98
C HIS A 100 -9.51 5.59 -1.37
N ALA A 101 -10.41 5.30 -2.31
CA ALA A 101 -10.63 3.95 -2.81
C ALA A 101 -9.39 3.36 -3.51
N VAL A 102 -8.62 4.19 -4.23
CA VAL A 102 -7.35 3.79 -4.84
C VAL A 102 -6.30 3.49 -3.78
N LEU A 103 -6.17 4.32 -2.72
CA LEU A 103 -5.30 4.02 -1.58
C LEU A 103 -5.65 2.69 -0.90
N LEU A 104 -6.95 2.40 -0.72
CA LEU A 104 -7.41 1.11 -0.21
C LEU A 104 -6.99 -0.04 -1.14
N SER A 105 -7.08 0.16 -2.45
CA SER A 105 -6.68 -0.84 -3.45
C SER A 105 -5.18 -1.09 -3.42
N LEU A 106 -4.35 -0.05 -3.26
CA LEU A 106 -2.91 -0.17 -3.03
C LEU A 106 -2.60 -1.02 -1.79
N LYS A 107 -3.27 -0.78 -0.66
CA LYS A 107 -3.08 -1.61 0.53
C LYS A 107 -3.47 -3.07 0.30
N ARG A 108 -4.52 -3.36 -0.49
CA ARG A 108 -4.89 -4.73 -0.84
C ARG A 108 -3.82 -5.40 -1.71
N LYS A 109 -3.31 -4.70 -2.72
CA LYS A 109 -2.20 -5.20 -3.55
C LYS A 109 -0.95 -5.49 -2.70
N GLN A 110 -0.66 -4.63 -1.72
CA GLN A 110 0.44 -4.88 -0.79
C GLN A 110 0.25 -6.14 0.07
N GLN A 111 -1.00 -6.51 0.38
CA GLN A 111 -1.29 -7.78 1.06
C GLN A 111 -0.96 -8.97 0.16
N ASP A 112 -1.19 -8.86 -1.15
CA ASP A 112 -0.85 -9.91 -2.12
C ASP A 112 0.67 -10.11 -2.19
N SER A 113 1.44 -9.01 -2.35
CA SER A 113 2.91 -9.08 -2.36
C SER A 113 3.46 -9.61 -1.03
N ALA A 114 2.93 -9.17 0.12
CA ALA A 114 3.34 -9.72 1.42
C ALA A 114 3.01 -11.21 1.54
N SER A 115 1.86 -11.67 1.03
CA SER A 115 1.49 -13.08 1.02
C SER A 115 2.41 -13.91 0.14
N ALA A 116 2.83 -13.40 -1.02
CA ALA A 116 3.79 -14.05 -1.90
C ALA A 116 5.15 -14.20 -1.22
N VAL A 117 5.68 -13.13 -0.61
CA VAL A 117 6.93 -13.17 0.16
C VAL A 117 6.86 -14.20 1.30
N VAL A 118 5.74 -14.31 2.03
CA VAL A 118 5.55 -15.36 3.06
C VAL A 118 5.70 -16.77 2.49
N LYS A 119 5.10 -17.04 1.32
CA LYS A 119 5.15 -18.35 0.67
C LYS A 119 6.58 -18.69 0.23
N ILE A 120 7.25 -17.74 -0.42
CA ILE A 120 8.63 -17.92 -0.93
C ILE A 120 9.61 -18.10 0.21
N ALA A 121 9.57 -17.21 1.21
CA ALA A 121 10.42 -17.31 2.39
C ALA A 121 10.22 -18.66 3.10
N GLY A 122 8.99 -19.17 3.14
CA GLY A 122 8.70 -20.53 3.62
C GLY A 122 9.39 -21.62 2.80
N ALA A 123 9.32 -21.55 1.46
CA ALA A 123 9.96 -22.51 0.56
C ALA A 123 11.50 -22.46 0.66
N MET A 124 12.07 -21.27 0.89
CA MET A 124 13.51 -21.04 1.06
C MET A 124 14.00 -21.32 2.49
N LYS A 125 13.10 -21.61 3.44
CA LYS A 125 13.40 -21.74 4.88
C LYS A 125 13.93 -20.46 5.55
N GLU A 126 13.66 -19.31 4.95
CA GLU A 126 14.00 -17.97 5.45
C GLU A 126 13.02 -17.54 6.55
N THR A 127 13.25 -18.03 7.78
CA THR A 127 12.29 -17.91 8.89
C THR A 127 12.07 -16.46 9.35
N LEU A 128 13.14 -15.66 9.38
CA LEU A 128 13.04 -14.25 9.76
C LEU A 128 12.25 -13.45 8.73
N LEU A 129 12.55 -13.63 7.44
CA LEU A 129 11.83 -12.96 6.37
C LEU A 129 10.34 -13.33 6.39
N LYS A 130 10.03 -14.62 6.53
CA LYS A 130 8.65 -15.09 6.64
C LYS A 130 7.91 -14.40 7.78
N THR A 131 8.55 -14.26 8.95
CA THR A 131 7.96 -13.64 10.14
C THR A 131 7.68 -12.16 9.92
N GLU A 132 8.63 -11.42 9.34
CA GLU A 132 8.45 -10.00 9.04
C GLU A 132 7.36 -9.78 7.98
N ALA A 133 7.32 -10.61 6.93
CA ALA A 133 6.27 -10.54 5.90
C ALA A 133 4.88 -10.87 6.47
N GLN A 134 4.77 -11.83 7.41
CA GLN A 134 3.53 -12.10 8.14
C GLN A 134 3.08 -10.92 8.99
N LYS A 135 4.02 -10.26 9.68
CA LYS A 135 3.74 -9.05 10.46
C LYS A 135 3.24 -7.94 9.55
N MET A 136 3.92 -7.70 8.43
CA MET A 136 3.50 -6.72 7.43
C MET A 136 2.08 -7.01 6.93
N LEU A 137 1.81 -8.25 6.53
CA LEU A 137 0.48 -8.67 6.07
C LEU A 137 -0.61 -8.38 7.10
N LYS A 138 -0.34 -8.63 8.39
CA LYS A 138 -1.28 -8.33 9.49
C LYS A 138 -1.52 -6.83 9.61
N ASP A 139 -0.45 -6.04 9.65
CA ASP A 139 -0.53 -4.59 9.84
C ASP A 139 -1.22 -3.91 8.65
N THR A 140 -0.89 -4.30 7.41
CA THR A 140 -1.52 -3.78 6.19
C THR A 140 -3.00 -4.16 6.11
N LYS A 141 -3.40 -5.35 6.59
CA LYS A 141 -4.82 -5.73 6.70
C LYS A 141 -5.58 -4.83 7.66
N ALA A 142 -5.05 -4.61 8.86
CA ALA A 142 -5.66 -3.70 9.85
C ALA A 142 -5.80 -2.28 9.28
N GLY A 143 -4.76 -1.78 8.58
CA GLY A 143 -4.82 -0.48 7.92
C GLY A 143 -5.87 -0.42 6.80
N ALA A 144 -5.98 -1.47 5.99
CA ALA A 144 -6.99 -1.55 4.94
C ALA A 144 -8.42 -1.59 5.51
N GLU A 145 -8.65 -2.30 6.62
CA GLU A 145 -9.95 -2.31 7.33
C GLU A 145 -10.31 -0.92 7.86
N GLN A 146 -9.34 -0.21 8.45
CA GLN A 146 -9.54 1.16 8.93
C GLN A 146 -9.89 2.12 7.78
N LEU A 147 -9.18 2.05 6.65
CA LEU A 147 -9.51 2.83 5.45
C LEU A 147 -10.88 2.47 4.89
N ALA A 148 -11.21 1.18 4.78
CA ALA A 148 -12.51 0.75 4.27
C ALA A 148 -13.67 1.30 5.13
N LYS A 149 -13.53 1.29 6.46
CA LYS A 149 -14.51 1.89 7.37
C LYS A 149 -14.62 3.41 7.18
N SER A 150 -13.49 4.09 7.03
CA SER A 150 -13.46 5.54 6.79
C SER A 150 -14.09 5.92 5.45
N LEU A 151 -13.81 5.15 4.39
CA LEU A 151 -14.39 5.30 3.06
C LEU A 151 -15.91 5.11 3.08
N ALA A 152 -16.41 4.09 3.78
CA ALA A 152 -17.84 3.86 3.96
C ALA A 152 -18.53 5.03 4.67
N ASN A 153 -17.91 5.57 5.73
CA ASN A 153 -18.43 6.76 6.41
C ASN A 153 -18.46 7.98 5.47
N PHE A 154 -17.42 8.15 4.65
CA PHE A 154 -17.36 9.26 3.70
C PHE A 154 -18.45 9.15 2.63
N ALA A 155 -18.72 7.95 2.11
CA ALA A 155 -19.83 7.70 1.17
C ALA A 155 -21.19 8.14 1.76
N VAL A 156 -21.43 7.85 3.05
CA VAL A 156 -22.66 8.28 3.75
C VAL A 156 -22.76 9.80 3.83
N VAL A 157 -21.64 10.50 4.03
CA VAL A 157 -21.62 11.96 4.05
C VAL A 157 -21.95 12.53 2.67
N ILE A 158 -21.31 12.03 1.61
CA ILE A 158 -21.58 12.44 0.23
C ILE A 158 -23.06 12.23 -0.12
N ALA A 159 -23.61 11.04 0.19
CA ALA A 159 -25.00 10.70 -0.11
C ALA A 159 -26.05 11.54 0.64
N LYS A 160 -25.66 12.20 1.74
CA LYS A 160 -26.55 13.05 2.54
C LYS A 160 -26.51 14.53 2.12
N GLN A 161 -25.62 14.92 1.21
CA GLN A 161 -25.58 16.28 0.71
C GLN A 161 -26.75 16.52 -0.27
N PRO A 162 -27.57 17.57 -0.07
CA PRO A 162 -28.60 17.92 -1.04
C PRO A 162 -27.95 18.36 -2.35
N SER A 163 -28.54 17.93 -3.48
CA SER A 163 -28.13 18.24 -4.85
C SER A 163 -28.23 19.71 -5.18
#